data_AF-A0A9D6G1T7-F1
#
_entry.id   AF-A0A9D6G1T7-F1
#
_cell.length_a   1.000
_cell.length_b   1.000
_cell.length_c   1.000
_cell.angle_alpha   90.00
_cell.angle_beta   90.00
_cell.angle_gamma   90.00
#
_symmetry.space_group_name_H-M   'P 1'
#
loop_
_entity.id
_entity.type
_entity.pdbx_description
1 polymer ?
#
loop_
_entity_poly.entity_id
_entity_poly.type
_entity_poly.pdbx_seq_one_letter_code
_entity_poly.pdbx_strand_id
1 'polypeptide(L)'
;MTTAIDETTLSTVWYDMQQTCYDMRYLVERTAQNYLMGVLHDLSTGIWDATGRTVAVPVGIAVHFLAGSFAVKSIAAKFKDNLRPGDVILANDPYNG
;
A
#
# COMPACT_ATOMS: atom_id res chain seq x y z
N MET A 1 25.19 9.22 12.09
CA MET A 1 24.55 8.97 13.40
C MET A 1 23.06 9.00 13.18
N THR A 2 22.37 7.88 13.32
CA THR A 2 20.90 7.86 13.31
C THR A 2 20.43 8.43 14.63
N THR A 3 19.78 9.59 14.60
CA THR A 3 19.11 10.15 15.77
C THR A 3 18.04 9.16 16.22
N ALA A 4 18.04 8.79 17.50
CA ALA A 4 16.99 7.93 18.04
C ALA A 4 15.64 8.66 17.90
N ILE A 5 14.70 8.07 17.17
CA ILE A 5 13.34 8.58 17.02
C ILE A 5 12.63 8.38 18.37
N ASP A 6 12.01 9.42 18.92
CA ASP A 6 11.27 9.30 20.17
C ASP A 6 9.96 8.53 19.96
N GLU A 7 9.48 7.89 21.03
CA GLU A 7 8.32 7.01 20.99
C GLU A 7 7.02 7.74 20.59
N THR A 8 6.91 9.03 20.89
CA THR A 8 5.74 9.84 20.51
C THR A 8 5.75 10.06 19.01
N THR A 9 6.87 10.52 18.44
CA THR A 9 7.01 10.73 16.99
C THR A 9 6.79 9.43 16.22
N LEU A 10 7.40 8.32 16.66
CA LEU A 10 7.20 7.02 16.02
C LEU A 10 5.72 6.62 16.02
N SER A 11 5.06 6.71 17.19
CA SER A 11 3.66 6.33 17.32
C SER A 11 2.76 7.21 16.46
N THR A 12 2.91 8.54 16.55
CA THR A 12 2.07 9.48 15.80
C THR A 12 2.18 9.25 14.30
N VAL A 13 3.41 9.18 13.75
CA VAL A 13 3.61 9.00 12.30
C VAL A 13 3.11 7.64 11.83
N TRP A 14 3.40 6.57 12.58
CA TRP A 14 2.98 5.22 12.19
C TRP A 14 1.45 5.06 12.25
N TYR A 15 0.78 5.59 13.28
CA TYR A 15 -0.69 5.55 13.36
C TYR A 15 -1.36 6.41 12.29
N ASP A 16 -0.77 7.54 11.90
CA ASP A 16 -1.26 8.36 10.78
C ASP A 16 -1.20 7.61 9.44
N MET A 17 -0.12 6.87 9.18
CA MET A 17 0.00 6.01 8.00
C MET A 17 -1.05 4.88 8.00
N GLN A 18 -1.31 4.27 9.16
CA GLN A 18 -2.36 3.25 9.30
C GLN A 18 -3.75 3.84 9.07
N GLN A 19 -4.02 5.04 9.60
CA GLN A 19 -5.31 5.71 9.39
C GLN A 19 -5.50 6.09 7.92
N THR A 20 -4.47 6.60 7.26
CA THR A 20 -4.49 6.87 5.82
C THR A 20 -4.87 5.62 5.02
N CYS A 21 -4.29 4.46 5.36
CA CYS A 21 -4.64 3.20 4.72
C CYS A 21 -6.11 2.80 4.93
N TYR A 22 -6.62 2.99 6.14
CA TYR A 22 -8.01 2.75 6.48
C TYR A 22 -8.96 3.65 5.66
N ASP A 23 -8.66 4.95 5.58
CA ASP A 23 -9.48 5.92 4.84
C ASP A 23 -9.48 5.64 3.33
N MET A 24 -8.32 5.28 2.75
CA MET A 24 -8.24 4.84 1.36
C MET A 24 -9.18 3.66 1.10
N ARG A 25 -9.15 2.65 1.96
CA ARG A 25 -10.02 1.47 1.85
C ARG A 25 -11.49 1.87 1.97
N TYR A 26 -11.84 2.64 3.00
CA TYR A 26 -13.21 3.08 3.25
C TYR A 26 -13.78 3.84 2.04
N LEU A 27 -13.01 4.76 1.47
CA LEU A 27 -13.43 5.53 0.30
C LEU A 27 -13.67 4.64 -0.93
N VAL A 28 -12.78 3.68 -1.20
CA VAL A 28 -12.93 2.74 -2.32
C VAL A 28 -14.15 1.84 -2.11
N GLU A 29 -14.36 1.30 -0.91
CA GLU A 29 -15.53 0.48 -0.59
C GLU A 29 -16.84 1.23 -0.81
N ARG A 30 -16.93 2.49 -0.36
CA ARG A 30 -18.15 3.32 -0.47
C ARG A 30 -18.48 3.76 -1.89
N THR A 31 -17.49 3.76 -2.78
CA THR A 31 -17.66 4.21 -4.17
C THR A 31 -17.70 3.04 -5.16
N ALA A 32 -17.30 1.84 -4.72
CA ALA A 32 -17.32 0.63 -5.52
C ALA A 32 -18.75 0.33 -6.03
N GLN A 33 -18.85 0.09 -7.34
CA GLN A 33 -20.10 -0.28 -8.00
C GLN A 33 -20.32 -1.81 -8.03
N ASN A 34 -19.30 -2.60 -7.68
CA ASN A 34 -19.36 -4.06 -7.72
C ASN A 34 -19.53 -4.66 -6.31
N TYR A 35 -20.20 -5.80 -6.25
CA TYR A 35 -20.53 -6.50 -5.00
C TYR A 35 -19.30 -7.02 -4.24
N LEU A 36 -18.26 -7.48 -4.97
CA LEU A 36 -17.06 -8.05 -4.38
C LEU A 36 -16.34 -7.02 -3.50
N MET A 37 -16.16 -5.80 -4.00
CA MET A 37 -15.46 -4.74 -3.27
C MET A 37 -16.39 -4.04 -2.26
N GLY A 38 -17.62 -3.70 -2.66
CA GLY A 38 -18.53 -2.90 -1.83
C GLY A 38 -19.20 -3.66 -0.68
N VAL A 39 -19.29 -5.00 -0.77
CA VAL A 39 -19.98 -5.84 0.23
C VAL A 39 -19.12 -6.97 0.75
N LEU A 40 -18.40 -7.69 -0.13
CA LEU A 40 -17.51 -8.77 0.32
C LEU A 40 -16.13 -8.27 0.75
N HIS A 41 -15.86 -6.98 0.59
CA HIS A 41 -14.62 -6.35 1.01
C HIS A 41 -13.36 -6.96 0.38
N ASP A 42 -13.50 -7.46 -0.86
CA ASP A 42 -12.41 -8.01 -1.66
C ASP A 42 -11.54 -6.90 -2.26
N LEU A 43 -10.82 -6.21 -1.37
CA LEU A 43 -9.85 -5.18 -1.71
C LEU A 43 -8.79 -5.06 -0.61
N SER A 44 -7.68 -4.43 -0.95
CA SER A 44 -6.59 -4.17 -0.02
C SER A 44 -5.87 -2.90 -0.42
N THR A 45 -5.51 -2.08 0.55
CA THR A 45 -4.74 -0.84 0.39
C THR A 45 -3.52 -0.92 1.29
N GLY A 46 -2.45 -0.22 0.96
CA GLY A 46 -1.24 -0.27 1.77
C GLY A 46 -0.23 0.80 1.38
N ILE A 47 0.72 1.01 2.27
CA ILE A 47 1.88 1.86 2.06
C ILE A 47 3.12 0.98 2.13
N TRP A 48 4.00 1.13 1.15
CA TRP A 48 5.30 0.46 1.07
C TRP A 48 6.43 1.48 1.05
N ASP A 49 7.59 1.09 1.58
CA ASP A 49 8.80 1.90 1.49
C ASP A 49 9.44 1.82 0.09
N ALA A 50 10.49 2.62 -0.13
CA ALA A 50 11.21 2.66 -1.41
C ALA A 50 11.87 1.32 -1.82
N THR A 51 11.96 0.36 -0.89
CA THR A 51 12.49 -1.00 -1.14
C THR A 51 11.39 -2.05 -1.29
N GLY A 52 10.12 -1.64 -1.25
CA GLY A 52 8.95 -2.50 -1.33
C GLY A 52 8.70 -3.32 -0.06
N ARG A 53 9.14 -2.85 1.11
CA ARG A 53 8.72 -3.42 2.40
C ARG A 53 7.41 -2.77 2.82
N THR A 54 6.49 -3.57 3.34
CA THR A 54 5.23 -3.08 3.89
C THR A 54 5.48 -2.19 5.10
N VAL A 55 4.89 -0.98 5.10
CA VAL A 55 4.97 -0.02 6.20
C VAL A 55 3.65 -0.01 6.96
N ALA A 56 2.53 0.18 6.27
CA ALA A 56 1.21 0.21 6.90
C ALA A 56 0.18 -0.46 5.99
N VAL A 57 -0.70 -1.27 6.59
CA VAL A 57 -1.83 -1.92 5.93
C VAL A 57 -3.02 -1.90 6.89
N PRO A 58 -4.25 -1.68 6.41
CA PRO A 58 -5.43 -1.86 7.22
C PRO A 58 -5.80 -3.36 7.27
N VAL A 59 -6.91 -3.69 7.92
CA VAL A 59 -7.53 -5.02 7.73
C VAL A 59 -7.73 -5.27 6.24
N GLY A 60 -7.41 -6.47 5.77
CA GLY A 60 -7.50 -6.84 4.36
C GLY A 60 -7.04 -8.27 4.11
N ILE A 61 -6.87 -8.60 2.84
CA ILE A 61 -6.56 -9.97 2.40
C ILE A 61 -5.05 -10.17 2.46
N ALA A 62 -4.59 -11.05 3.34
CA ALA A 62 -3.15 -11.25 3.60
C ALA A 62 -2.33 -11.53 2.33
N VAL A 63 -2.89 -12.31 1.39
CA VAL A 63 -2.20 -12.63 0.13
C VAL A 63 -2.02 -11.39 -0.76
N HIS A 64 -2.94 -10.41 -0.72
CA HIS A 64 -2.80 -9.17 -1.48
C HIS A 64 -1.63 -8.31 -0.99
N PHE A 65 -1.39 -8.25 0.33
CA PHE A 65 -0.27 -7.50 0.88
C PHE A 65 1.09 -8.16 0.56
N LEU A 66 1.12 -9.49 0.57
CA LEU A 66 2.30 -10.24 0.17
C LEU A 66 2.61 -10.02 -1.33
N ALA A 67 1.61 -10.22 -2.20
CA ALA A 67 1.72 -10.02 -3.64
C ALA A 67 2.08 -8.57 -3.99
N GLY A 68 1.41 -7.59 -3.37
CA GLY A 68 1.66 -6.17 -3.57
C GLY A 68 3.12 -5.76 -3.28
N SER A 69 3.76 -6.38 -2.28
CA SER A 69 5.17 -6.14 -2.00
C SER A 69 6.10 -6.63 -3.12
N PHE A 70 5.75 -7.73 -3.81
CA PHE A 70 6.47 -8.19 -5.00
C PHE A 70 6.20 -7.27 -6.19
N ALA A 71 4.94 -6.88 -6.40
CA ALA A 71 4.54 -5.97 -7.48
C ALA A 71 5.29 -4.62 -7.39
N VAL A 72 5.35 -4.00 -6.19
CA VAL A 72 6.08 -2.74 -5.98
C VAL A 72 7.56 -2.88 -6.32
N LYS A 73 8.22 -3.97 -5.91
CA LYS A 73 9.63 -4.23 -6.23
C LYS A 73 9.84 -4.43 -7.74
N SER A 74 8.96 -5.17 -8.39
CA SER A 74 8.98 -5.40 -9.83
C SER A 74 8.83 -4.10 -10.62
N ILE A 75 7.83 -3.27 -10.24
CA ILE A 75 7.59 -1.95 -10.84
C ILE A 75 8.81 -1.03 -10.63
N ALA A 76 9.35 -0.94 -9.42
CA ALA A 76 10.54 -0.14 -9.13
C ALA A 76 11.75 -0.60 -9.97
N ALA A 77 11.96 -1.91 -10.12
CA ALA A 77 13.03 -2.45 -10.95
C ALA A 77 12.81 -2.24 -12.46
N LYS A 78 11.56 -2.24 -12.92
CA LYS A 78 11.19 -2.02 -14.33
C LYS A 78 11.37 -0.57 -14.75
N PHE A 79 10.89 0.36 -13.93
CA PHE A 79 10.88 1.79 -14.28
C PHE A 79 12.12 2.54 -13.80
N LYS A 80 12.78 2.11 -12.71
CA LYS A 80 14.03 2.69 -12.17
C LYS A 80 13.99 4.22 -12.15
N ASP A 81 14.90 4.87 -12.86
CA ASP A 81 15.06 6.31 -12.95
C ASP A 81 13.96 7.00 -13.77
N ASN A 82 12.95 6.27 -14.27
CA ASN A 82 11.81 6.79 -15.02
C ASN A 82 10.52 6.91 -14.19
N LEU A 83 10.59 6.74 -12.86
CA LEU A 83 9.49 7.11 -11.97
C LEU A 83 9.57 8.61 -11.63
N ARG A 84 8.43 9.30 -11.70
CA ARG A 84 8.30 10.73 -11.44
C ARG A 84 7.14 11.00 -10.45
N PRO A 85 7.22 12.08 -9.65
CA PRO A 85 6.11 12.47 -8.78
C PRO A 85 4.82 12.68 -9.58
N GLY A 86 3.73 12.04 -9.14
CA GLY A 86 2.42 12.09 -9.80
C GLY A 86 2.14 10.91 -10.74
N ASP A 87 3.10 10.03 -11.00
CA ASP A 87 2.87 8.82 -11.80
C ASP A 87 1.87 7.87 -11.12
N VAL A 88 1.00 7.25 -11.93
CA VAL A 88 0.08 6.20 -11.51
C VAL A 88 0.37 4.95 -12.33
N ILE A 89 0.61 3.84 -11.64
CA ILE A 89 0.91 2.54 -12.27
C ILE A 89 -0.23 1.58 -12.04
N LEU A 90 -0.68 0.91 -13.10
CA LEU A 90 -1.61 -0.21 -13.05
C LEU A 90 -0.86 -1.48 -13.43
N ALA A 91 -1.00 -2.52 -12.61
CA ALA A 91 -0.35 -3.81 -12.81
C ALA A 91 -1.34 -4.96 -12.56
N ASN A 92 -1.18 -6.02 -13.34
CA ASN A 92 -1.94 -7.27 -13.25
C ASN A 92 -1.07 -8.42 -13.77
N ASP A 93 0.20 -8.47 -13.33
CA ASP A 93 1.19 -9.44 -13.79
C ASP A 93 1.21 -10.64 -12.83
N PRO A 94 0.69 -11.82 -13.21
CA PRO A 94 0.60 -12.96 -12.31
C PRO A 94 1.96 -13.59 -11.97
N TYR A 95 3.05 -13.19 -12.63
CA TYR A 95 4.38 -13.80 -12.44
C TYR A 95 5.29 -13.00 -11.51
N ASN A 96 5.12 -11.68 -11.45
CA ASN A 96 6.02 -10.79 -10.71
C ASN A 96 5.35 -10.08 -9.53
N GLY A 97 4.11 -10.44 -9.21
CA GLY A 97 3.33 -9.88 -8.10
C GLY A 97 1.99 -9.34 -8.55
#